data_AF-B7KEK9-F1
#
_entry.id   AF-B7KEK9-F1
#
_cell.length_a   1.000
_cell.length_b   1.000
_cell.length_c   1.000
_cell.angle_alpha   90.00
_cell.angle_beta   90.00
_cell.angle_gamma   90.00
#
_symmetry.space_group_name_H-M   'P 1'
#
loop_
_entity.id
_entity.type
_entity.pdbx_description
1 polymer ?
#
loop_
_entity_poly.entity_id
_entity_poly.type
_entity_poly.pdbx_seq_one_letter_code
_entity_poly.pdbx_strand_id
1 'polypeptide(L)'
;MNPLSLEQISTQLESPNSRDRLLALASLREIPAEDAVPLIKKVLDDELLQVRSMAVFALGVKQTEECYPILVKLLETDPDYGIRADAAGALGYLGDIRAFEPLVRAFYEDTQWLVRFSAAVSLGNLKDIRAKQVLLEALKSEETVIKQAAIAALGEIGATDTVEQILNFANSEDWLIRQRLAEALGKLNTPKSISALKFLEKDPHPQVSQAANLSRKLLETSD
;
A
#
# COMPACT_ATOMS: atom_id res chain seq x y z
N MET A 1 1.88 -17.90 -28.00
CA MET A 1 0.48 -18.28 -27.76
C MET A 1 -0.39 -17.12 -28.19
N ASN A 2 -1.47 -17.36 -28.91
CA ASN A 2 -2.44 -16.30 -29.21
C ASN A 2 -3.12 -15.86 -27.90
N PRO A 3 -3.41 -14.56 -27.72
CA PRO A 3 -4.18 -14.10 -26.57
C PRO A 3 -5.57 -14.76 -26.56
N LEU A 4 -6.03 -15.17 -25.38
CA LEU A 4 -7.36 -15.74 -25.20
C LEU A 4 -8.43 -14.68 -25.52
N SER A 5 -9.55 -15.09 -26.11
CA SER A 5 -10.72 -14.22 -26.24
C SER A 5 -11.39 -14.00 -24.87
N LEU A 6 -12.17 -12.93 -24.72
CA LEU A 6 -12.91 -12.67 -23.47
C LEU A 6 -13.85 -13.83 -23.08
N GLU A 7 -14.45 -14.50 -24.07
CA GLU A 7 -15.29 -15.69 -23.85
C GLU A 7 -14.48 -16.88 -23.33
N GLN A 8 -13.27 -17.10 -23.87
CA GLN A 8 -12.38 -18.15 -23.38
C GLN A 8 -11.89 -17.86 -21.96
N ILE A 9 -11.55 -16.61 -21.67
CA ILE A 9 -11.14 -16.18 -20.31
C ILE A 9 -12.30 -16.39 -19.34
N SER A 10 -13.51 -15.94 -19.69
CA SER A 10 -14.72 -16.16 -18.90
C SER A 10 -14.95 -17.63 -18.60
N THR A 11 -14.81 -18.50 -19.60
CA THR A 11 -14.99 -19.95 -19.42
C THR A 11 -13.94 -20.54 -18.49
N GLN A 12 -12.68 -20.12 -18.60
CA GLN A 12 -11.61 -20.60 -17.73
C GLN A 12 -11.75 -20.11 -16.28
N LEU A 13 -12.29 -18.91 -16.05
CA LEU A 13 -12.59 -18.41 -14.71
C LEU A 13 -13.66 -19.24 -13.97
N GLU A 14 -14.50 -19.97 -14.70
CA GLU A 14 -15.52 -20.86 -14.13
C GLU A 14 -15.05 -22.32 -14.09
N SER A 15 -13.79 -22.60 -14.44
CA SER A 15 -13.22 -23.95 -14.42
C SER A 15 -13.17 -24.50 -12.99
N PRO A 16 -13.49 -25.79 -12.78
CA PRO A 16 -13.29 -26.43 -11.47
C PRO A 16 -11.80 -26.48 -11.08
N ASN A 17 -10.88 -26.36 -12.04
CA ASN A 17 -9.46 -26.32 -11.78
C ASN A 17 -9.00 -24.88 -11.47
N SER A 18 -8.55 -24.66 -10.24
CA SER A 18 -8.08 -23.35 -9.79
C SER A 18 -6.89 -22.81 -10.58
N ARG A 19 -6.06 -23.68 -11.17
CA ARG A 19 -4.96 -23.26 -12.03
C ARG A 19 -5.45 -22.56 -13.29
N ASP A 20 -6.56 -23.02 -13.87
CA ASP A 20 -7.15 -22.40 -15.06
C ASP A 20 -7.70 -21.01 -14.70
N ARG A 21 -8.37 -20.90 -13.55
CA ARG A 21 -8.88 -19.62 -13.04
C ARG A 21 -7.77 -18.60 -12.80
N LEU A 22 -6.65 -19.04 -12.20
CA LEU A 22 -5.46 -18.17 -11.99
C LEU A 22 -4.83 -17.72 -13.31
N LEU A 23 -4.69 -18.62 -14.29
CA LEU A 23 -4.17 -18.27 -15.62
C LEU A 23 -5.10 -17.29 -16.35
N ALA A 24 -6.41 -17.50 -16.23
CA ALA A 24 -7.41 -16.61 -16.78
C ALA A 24 -7.33 -15.22 -16.15
N LEU A 25 -7.27 -15.12 -14.81
CA LEU A 25 -7.03 -13.84 -14.11
C LEU A 25 -5.72 -13.18 -14.54
N ALA A 26 -4.64 -13.95 -14.72
CA ALA A 26 -3.35 -13.41 -15.18
C ALA A 26 -3.47 -12.77 -16.57
N SER A 27 -4.25 -13.38 -17.45
CA SER A 27 -4.46 -12.88 -18.82
C SER A 27 -5.23 -11.54 -18.85
N LEU A 28 -6.05 -11.24 -17.84
CA LEU A 28 -6.78 -9.98 -17.74
C LEU A 28 -5.86 -8.77 -17.54
N ARG A 29 -4.57 -8.97 -17.23
CA ARG A 29 -3.59 -7.89 -17.16
C ARG A 29 -3.53 -7.07 -18.43
N GLU A 30 -3.57 -7.73 -19.59
CA GLU A 30 -3.47 -7.10 -20.91
C GLU A 30 -4.84 -6.66 -21.47
N ILE A 31 -5.94 -6.92 -20.75
CA ILE A 31 -7.30 -6.57 -21.15
C ILE A 31 -7.69 -5.19 -20.61
N PRO A 32 -8.36 -4.31 -21.38
CA PRO A 32 -8.86 -3.03 -20.87
C PRO A 32 -9.73 -3.18 -19.62
N ALA A 33 -9.72 -2.17 -18.74
CA ALA A 33 -10.41 -2.24 -17.45
C ALA A 33 -11.92 -2.51 -17.58
N GLU A 34 -12.58 -1.85 -18.53
CA GLU A 34 -14.02 -2.00 -18.80
C GLU A 34 -14.42 -3.44 -19.17
N ASP A 35 -13.53 -4.17 -19.86
CA ASP A 35 -13.77 -5.57 -20.24
C ASP A 35 -13.31 -6.55 -19.15
N ALA A 36 -12.27 -6.20 -18.40
CA ALA A 36 -11.67 -7.06 -17.39
C ALA A 36 -12.50 -7.09 -16.10
N VAL A 37 -13.02 -5.96 -15.62
CA VAL A 37 -13.71 -5.86 -14.31
C VAL A 37 -14.95 -6.78 -14.23
N PRO A 38 -15.82 -6.86 -15.25
CA PRO A 38 -16.92 -7.82 -15.25
C PRO A 38 -16.48 -9.28 -15.08
N LEU A 39 -15.30 -9.64 -15.62
CA LEU A 39 -14.73 -10.99 -15.51
C LEU A 39 -14.08 -11.22 -14.15
N ILE A 40 -13.33 -10.24 -13.63
CA ILE A 40 -12.71 -10.30 -12.28
C ILE A 40 -13.78 -10.55 -11.21
N LYS A 41 -14.95 -9.89 -11.33
CA LYS A 41 -16.07 -10.02 -10.40
C LYS A 41 -16.59 -11.45 -10.24
N LYS A 42 -16.40 -12.31 -11.23
CA LYS A 42 -16.88 -13.71 -11.19
C LYS A 42 -16.20 -14.57 -10.13
N VAL A 43 -15.03 -14.15 -9.65
CA VAL A 43 -14.17 -14.96 -8.77
C VAL A 43 -13.80 -14.25 -7.46
N LEU A 44 -14.55 -13.21 -7.07
CA LEU A 44 -14.33 -12.52 -5.79
C LEU A 44 -14.72 -13.37 -4.56
N ASP A 45 -15.63 -14.31 -4.76
CA ASP A 45 -16.09 -15.28 -3.75
C ASP A 45 -15.51 -16.70 -4.00
N ASP A 46 -14.40 -16.81 -4.74
CA ASP A 46 -13.78 -18.09 -5.08
C ASP A 46 -13.32 -18.88 -3.84
N GLU A 47 -13.52 -20.20 -3.81
CA GLU A 47 -13.11 -21.02 -2.67
C GLU A 47 -11.60 -20.95 -2.39
N LEU A 48 -10.77 -20.70 -3.42
CA LEU A 48 -9.34 -20.58 -3.28
C LEU A 48 -8.96 -19.13 -2.99
N LEU A 49 -8.44 -18.89 -1.79
CA LEU A 49 -7.97 -17.56 -1.35
C LEU A 49 -7.00 -16.90 -2.34
N GLN A 50 -6.15 -17.69 -3.01
CA GLN A 50 -5.22 -17.15 -4.01
C GLN A 50 -5.93 -16.55 -5.24
N VAL A 51 -7.04 -17.13 -5.67
CA VAL A 51 -7.85 -16.59 -6.78
C VAL A 51 -8.52 -15.29 -6.34
N ARG A 52 -9.12 -15.28 -5.15
CA ARG A 52 -9.73 -14.08 -4.57
C ARG A 52 -8.73 -12.96 -4.42
N SER A 53 -7.58 -13.23 -3.79
CA SER A 53 -6.49 -12.27 -3.59
C SER A 53 -6.05 -11.64 -4.93
N MET A 54 -5.83 -12.48 -5.95
CA MET A 54 -5.46 -12.01 -7.29
C MET A 54 -6.56 -11.16 -7.94
N ALA A 55 -7.84 -11.52 -7.74
CA ALA A 55 -8.97 -10.76 -8.23
C ALA A 55 -9.08 -9.39 -7.54
N VAL A 56 -8.96 -9.34 -6.21
CA VAL A 56 -8.97 -8.09 -5.43
C VAL A 56 -7.83 -7.17 -5.86
N PHE A 57 -6.61 -7.70 -6.00
CA PHE A 57 -5.47 -6.94 -6.50
C PHE A 57 -5.74 -6.40 -7.92
N ALA A 58 -6.31 -7.23 -8.81
CA ALA A 58 -6.63 -6.82 -10.17
C ALA A 58 -7.64 -5.65 -10.21
N LEU A 59 -8.64 -5.62 -9.31
CA LEU A 59 -9.56 -4.48 -9.19
C LEU A 59 -8.86 -3.17 -8.83
N GLY A 60 -7.82 -3.20 -7.98
CA GLY A 60 -7.02 -2.02 -7.64
C GLY A 60 -6.24 -1.44 -8.82
N VAL A 61 -5.87 -2.28 -9.79
CA VAL A 61 -5.11 -1.88 -11.01
C VAL A 61 -6.06 -1.57 -12.18
N LYS A 62 -7.22 -2.21 -12.25
CA LYS A 62 -8.25 -1.99 -13.29
C LYS A 62 -9.24 -0.93 -12.82
N GLN A 63 -8.83 0.32 -12.92
CA GLN A 63 -9.56 1.48 -12.39
C GLN A 63 -10.85 1.74 -13.18
N THR A 64 -11.98 1.27 -12.65
CA THR A 64 -13.34 1.64 -13.06
C THR A 64 -14.10 2.19 -11.85
N GLU A 65 -15.16 2.96 -12.06
CA GLU A 65 -15.96 3.53 -10.96
C GLU A 65 -16.54 2.47 -10.01
N GLU A 66 -16.84 1.27 -10.51
CA GLU A 66 -17.40 0.20 -9.68
C GLU A 66 -16.37 -0.52 -8.79
N CYS A 67 -15.07 -0.37 -9.07
CA CYS A 67 -14.02 -1.00 -8.25
C CYS A 67 -14.01 -0.46 -6.82
N TYR A 68 -14.24 0.84 -6.63
CA TYR A 68 -14.27 1.47 -5.30
C TYR A 68 -15.28 0.80 -4.34
N PRO A 69 -16.60 0.78 -4.64
CA PRO A 69 -17.58 0.21 -3.71
C PRO A 69 -17.38 -1.30 -3.51
N ILE A 70 -16.85 -2.04 -4.50
CA ILE A 70 -16.53 -3.46 -4.35
C ILE A 70 -15.40 -3.66 -3.33
N LEU A 71 -14.31 -2.91 -3.48
CA LEU A 71 -13.15 -3.01 -2.60
C LEU A 71 -13.48 -2.57 -1.16
N VAL A 72 -14.29 -1.52 -0.98
CA VAL A 72 -14.76 -1.13 0.35
C VAL A 72 -15.60 -2.25 1.00
N LYS A 73 -16.53 -2.85 0.25
CA LYS A 73 -17.32 -3.97 0.77
C LYS A 73 -16.45 -5.15 1.20
N LEU A 74 -15.45 -5.51 0.40
CA LEU A 74 -14.52 -6.60 0.75
C LEU A 74 -13.71 -6.23 2.00
N LEU A 75 -13.16 -5.01 2.08
CA LEU A 75 -12.46 -4.53 3.27
C LEU A 75 -13.32 -4.61 4.54
N GLU A 76 -14.63 -4.34 4.46
CA GLU A 76 -15.51 -4.29 5.64
C GLU A 76 -16.09 -5.65 6.03
N THR A 77 -16.32 -6.56 5.06
CA THR A 77 -17.19 -7.73 5.28
C THR A 77 -16.55 -9.08 4.99
N ASP A 78 -15.36 -9.12 4.41
CA ASP A 78 -14.74 -10.39 4.05
C ASP A 78 -14.34 -11.21 5.30
N PRO A 79 -14.73 -12.49 5.39
CA PRO A 79 -14.37 -13.31 6.55
C PRO A 79 -12.87 -13.57 6.65
N ASP A 80 -12.16 -13.60 5.52
CA ASP A 80 -10.72 -13.82 5.49
C ASP A 80 -9.97 -12.48 5.62
N TYR A 81 -9.13 -12.36 6.64
CA TYR A 81 -8.39 -11.12 6.89
C TYR A 81 -7.31 -10.84 5.85
N GLY A 82 -6.82 -11.86 5.13
CA GLY A 82 -5.91 -11.69 4.01
C GLY A 82 -6.61 -10.96 2.86
N ILE A 83 -7.84 -11.34 2.56
CA ILE A 83 -8.65 -10.65 1.54
C ILE A 83 -9.01 -9.23 1.97
N ARG A 84 -9.32 -8.99 3.24
CA ARG A 84 -9.49 -7.61 3.75
C ARG A 84 -8.21 -6.78 3.59
N ALA A 85 -7.05 -7.36 3.89
CA ALA A 85 -5.77 -6.68 3.72
C ALA A 85 -5.44 -6.39 2.25
N ASP A 86 -5.75 -7.33 1.34
CA ASP A 86 -5.64 -7.12 -0.11
C ASP A 86 -6.57 -6.02 -0.59
N ALA A 87 -7.80 -5.95 -0.06
CA ALA A 87 -8.76 -4.92 -0.40
C ALA A 87 -8.29 -3.53 0.07
N ALA A 88 -7.74 -3.43 1.29
CA ALA A 88 -7.10 -2.20 1.77
C ALA A 88 -5.93 -1.78 0.85
N GLY A 89 -5.08 -2.72 0.44
CA GLY A 89 -3.98 -2.47 -0.49
C GLY A 89 -4.48 -1.99 -1.87
N ALA A 90 -5.47 -2.69 -2.43
CA ALA A 90 -6.09 -2.37 -3.71
C ALA A 90 -6.75 -0.98 -3.71
N LEU A 91 -7.36 -0.54 -2.61
CA LEU A 91 -7.87 0.83 -2.46
C LEU A 91 -6.75 1.89 -2.56
N GLY A 92 -5.57 1.60 -2.01
CA GLY A 92 -4.39 2.46 -2.15
C GLY A 92 -3.89 2.53 -3.60
N TYR A 93 -3.90 1.41 -4.33
CA TYR A 93 -3.53 1.36 -5.75
C TYR A 93 -4.56 2.03 -6.66
N LEU A 94 -5.84 1.94 -6.31
CA LEU A 94 -6.92 2.64 -7.01
C LEU A 94 -6.71 4.16 -6.94
N GLY A 95 -6.13 4.66 -5.85
CA GLY A 95 -5.80 6.08 -5.68
C GLY A 95 -7.03 6.98 -5.50
N ASP A 96 -8.19 6.38 -5.28
CA ASP A 96 -9.45 7.10 -5.07
C ASP A 96 -9.51 7.67 -3.66
N ILE A 97 -9.61 9.00 -3.57
CA ILE A 97 -9.61 9.74 -2.30
C ILE A 97 -10.81 9.39 -1.41
N ARG A 98 -11.89 8.82 -1.98
CA ARG A 98 -13.03 8.27 -1.22
C ARG A 98 -12.63 7.11 -0.31
N ALA A 99 -11.48 6.47 -0.56
CA ALA A 99 -10.95 5.40 0.26
C ALA A 99 -10.39 5.86 1.62
N PHE A 100 -10.24 7.18 1.83
CA PHE A 100 -9.69 7.71 3.08
C PHE A 100 -10.43 7.18 4.32
N GLU A 101 -11.74 7.41 4.43
CA GLU A 101 -12.51 7.01 5.63
C GLU A 101 -12.56 5.49 5.83
N PRO A 102 -12.80 4.64 4.81
CA PRO A 102 -12.71 3.19 4.95
C PRO A 102 -11.34 2.69 5.44
N LEU A 103 -10.24 3.28 4.94
CA LEU A 103 -8.89 2.89 5.35
C LEU A 103 -8.58 3.34 6.79
N VAL A 104 -9.03 4.54 7.19
CA VAL A 104 -8.92 5.00 8.58
C VAL A 104 -9.68 4.05 9.52
N ARG A 105 -10.90 3.67 9.14
CA ARG A 105 -11.71 2.71 9.92
C ARG A 105 -10.97 1.38 10.06
N ALA A 106 -10.50 0.80 8.95
CA ALA A 106 -9.76 -0.46 8.96
C ALA A 106 -8.50 -0.41 9.84
N PHE A 107 -7.79 0.73 9.88
CA PHE A 107 -6.62 0.90 10.74
C PHE A 107 -6.95 0.85 12.24
N TYR A 108 -8.10 1.41 12.65
CA TYR A 108 -8.50 1.48 14.06
C TYR A 108 -9.33 0.28 14.53
N GLU A 109 -10.17 -0.28 13.67
CA GLU A 109 -11.20 -1.24 14.06
C GLU A 109 -10.84 -2.69 13.71
N ASP A 110 -10.00 -2.95 12.70
CA ASP A 110 -9.61 -4.32 12.37
C ASP A 110 -8.62 -4.87 13.41
N THR A 111 -8.88 -6.08 13.90
CA THR A 111 -8.04 -6.72 14.91
C THR A 111 -6.75 -7.31 14.33
N GLN A 112 -6.68 -7.49 13.02
CA GLN A 112 -5.58 -8.16 12.35
C GLN A 112 -4.52 -7.16 11.90
N TRP A 113 -3.29 -7.36 12.38
CA TRP A 113 -2.18 -6.44 12.12
C TRP A 113 -1.93 -6.23 10.62
N LEU A 114 -2.15 -7.25 9.79
CA LEU A 114 -1.93 -7.18 8.35
C LEU A 114 -2.91 -6.21 7.67
N VAL A 115 -4.18 -6.21 8.08
CA VAL A 115 -5.18 -5.27 7.56
C VAL A 115 -4.83 -3.85 7.97
N ARG A 116 -4.47 -3.65 9.25
CA ARG A 116 -4.04 -2.35 9.77
C ARG A 116 -2.78 -1.83 9.08
N PHE A 117 -1.82 -2.72 8.81
CA PHE A 117 -0.62 -2.42 8.05
C PHE A 117 -0.96 -1.98 6.62
N SER A 118 -1.76 -2.76 5.89
CA SER A 118 -2.20 -2.41 4.53
C SER A 118 -2.94 -1.09 4.50
N ALA A 119 -3.78 -0.81 5.49
CA ALA A 119 -4.48 0.46 5.62
C ALA A 119 -3.51 1.64 5.80
N ALA A 120 -2.52 1.53 6.69
CA ALA A 120 -1.51 2.57 6.90
C ALA A 120 -0.66 2.85 5.65
N VAL A 121 -0.26 1.79 4.92
CA VAL A 121 0.44 1.93 3.63
C VAL A 121 -0.44 2.64 2.60
N SER A 122 -1.69 2.19 2.45
CA SER A 122 -2.62 2.77 1.48
C SER A 122 -2.98 4.23 1.79
N LEU A 123 -3.08 4.61 3.05
CA LEU A 123 -3.24 6.01 3.45
C LEU A 123 -2.07 6.89 2.98
N GLY A 124 -0.84 6.36 2.99
CA GLY A 124 0.32 7.01 2.38
C GLY A 124 0.21 7.10 0.86
N ASN A 125 -0.24 6.03 0.20
CA ASN A 125 -0.40 5.97 -1.26
C ASN A 125 -1.46 6.94 -1.79
N LEU A 126 -2.51 7.25 -0.99
CA LEU A 126 -3.48 8.29 -1.33
C LEU A 126 -2.87 9.69 -1.37
N LYS A 127 -1.70 9.89 -0.75
CA LYS A 127 -1.00 11.19 -0.66
C LYS A 127 -1.87 12.31 -0.10
N ASP A 128 -2.79 11.95 0.81
CA ASP A 128 -3.70 12.87 1.45
C ASP A 128 -3.19 13.29 2.84
N ILE A 129 -2.98 14.59 3.03
CA ILE A 129 -2.49 15.15 4.29
C ILE A 129 -3.44 14.87 5.48
N ARG A 130 -4.72 14.57 5.22
CA ARG A 130 -5.69 14.15 6.26
C ARG A 130 -5.22 12.89 7.01
N ALA A 131 -4.40 12.04 6.38
CA ALA A 131 -3.89 10.81 7.00
C ALA A 131 -2.89 11.07 8.12
N LYS A 132 -2.33 12.29 8.22
CA LYS A 132 -1.27 12.66 9.17
C LYS A 132 -1.53 12.16 10.60
N GLN A 133 -2.71 12.43 11.15
CA GLN A 133 -3.00 12.09 12.54
C GLN A 133 -3.06 10.58 12.77
N VAL A 134 -3.62 9.83 11.82
CA VAL A 134 -3.71 8.37 11.87
C VAL A 134 -2.32 7.75 11.75
N LEU A 135 -1.47 8.28 10.87
CA LEU A 135 -0.09 7.82 10.71
C LEU A 135 0.77 8.14 11.95
N LEU A 136 0.58 9.29 12.60
CA LEU A 136 1.24 9.58 13.89
C LEU A 136 0.83 8.61 14.99
N GLU A 137 -0.43 8.15 14.99
CA GLU A 137 -0.86 7.09 15.91
C GLU A 137 -0.24 5.73 15.56
N ALA A 138 -0.11 5.42 14.27
CA ALA A 138 0.56 4.21 13.79
C ALA A 138 2.03 4.11 14.21
N LEU A 139 2.74 5.23 14.43
CA LEU A 139 4.10 5.25 14.99
C LEU A 139 4.18 4.66 16.41
N LYS A 140 3.06 4.60 17.14
CA LYS A 140 2.99 4.06 18.51
C LYS A 140 2.71 2.56 18.53
N SER A 141 2.52 1.93 17.38
CA SER A 141 2.21 0.50 17.27
C SER A 141 3.34 -0.36 17.84
N GLU A 142 2.97 -1.44 18.54
CA GLU A 142 3.94 -2.47 18.95
C GLU A 142 4.54 -3.16 17.72
N GLU A 143 3.71 -3.39 16.70
CA GLU A 143 4.12 -3.96 15.42
C GLU A 143 5.10 -3.05 14.66
N THR A 144 6.33 -3.53 14.51
CA THR A 144 7.41 -2.82 13.81
C THR A 144 7.06 -2.49 12.36
N VAL A 145 6.37 -3.38 11.66
CA VAL A 145 5.96 -3.17 10.27
C VAL A 145 4.98 -1.99 10.13
N ILE A 146 4.11 -1.76 11.11
CA ILE A 146 3.17 -0.62 11.11
C ILE A 146 3.94 0.68 11.37
N LYS A 147 4.94 0.68 12.25
CA LYS A 147 5.83 1.84 12.46
C LYS A 147 6.58 2.20 11.18
N GLN A 148 7.15 1.19 10.49
CA GLN A 148 7.84 1.39 9.21
C GLN A 148 6.90 1.95 8.14
N ALA A 149 5.68 1.42 8.02
CA ALA A 149 4.66 1.93 7.11
C ALA A 149 4.30 3.38 7.41
N ALA A 150 4.11 3.71 8.69
CA ALA A 150 3.77 5.06 9.13
C ALA A 150 4.87 6.08 8.81
N ILE A 151 6.14 5.75 9.06
CA ILE A 151 7.28 6.62 8.72
C ILE A 151 7.31 6.90 7.22
N ALA A 152 7.21 5.86 6.39
CA ALA A 152 7.20 6.01 4.94
C ALA A 152 6.00 6.86 4.47
N ALA A 153 4.80 6.53 4.95
CA ALA A 153 3.56 7.21 4.59
C ALA A 153 3.56 8.69 4.98
N LEU A 154 4.13 9.08 6.12
CA LEU A 154 4.29 10.48 6.52
C LEU A 154 5.15 11.27 5.51
N GLY A 155 6.16 10.62 4.92
CA GLY A 155 6.93 11.15 3.80
C GLY A 155 6.11 11.28 2.52
N GLU A 156 5.31 10.25 2.16
CA GLU A 156 4.46 10.28 0.95
C GLU A 156 3.40 11.39 0.97
N ILE A 157 2.79 11.63 2.14
CA ILE A 157 1.79 12.69 2.30
C ILE A 157 2.41 14.09 2.48
N GLY A 158 3.74 14.20 2.52
CA GLY A 158 4.45 15.48 2.65
C GLY A 158 4.23 16.18 4.00
N ALA A 159 4.04 15.44 5.10
CA ALA A 159 3.74 15.99 6.41
C ALA A 159 4.99 16.59 7.10
N THR A 160 5.50 17.71 6.57
CA THR A 160 6.74 18.38 7.03
C THR A 160 6.69 18.82 8.49
N ASP A 161 5.51 19.08 9.04
CA ASP A 161 5.30 19.41 10.45
C ASP A 161 5.42 18.21 11.40
N THR A 162 5.62 17.00 10.86
CA THR A 162 5.83 15.76 11.64
C THR A 162 7.29 15.35 11.80
N VAL A 163 8.22 16.13 11.21
CA VAL A 163 9.64 15.79 11.22
C VAL A 163 10.15 15.57 12.65
N GLU A 164 9.80 16.45 13.60
CA GLU A 164 10.24 16.32 14.99
C GLU A 164 9.84 14.98 15.63
N GLN A 165 8.63 14.52 15.35
CA GLN A 165 8.05 13.30 15.89
C GLN A 165 8.75 12.06 15.34
N ILE A 166 9.18 12.07 14.08
CA ILE A 166 9.86 10.93 13.44
C ILE A 166 11.38 10.93 13.65
N LEU A 167 12.00 12.04 14.06
CA LEU A 167 13.45 12.11 14.28
C LEU A 167 13.97 11.10 15.31
N ASN A 168 13.16 10.73 16.31
CA ASN A 168 13.55 9.75 17.32
C ASN A 168 13.89 8.37 16.71
N PHE A 169 13.33 8.04 15.54
CA PHE A 169 13.63 6.79 14.84
C PHE A 169 15.04 6.75 14.22
N ALA A 170 15.78 7.86 14.19
CA ALA A 170 17.16 7.90 13.70
C ALA A 170 18.12 7.07 14.56
N ASN A 171 17.76 6.80 15.82
CA ASN A 171 18.51 5.97 16.75
C ASN A 171 17.87 4.59 16.98
N SER A 172 16.90 4.19 16.14
CA SER A 172 16.28 2.87 16.24
C SER A 172 17.33 1.76 16.11
N GLU A 173 17.21 0.70 16.91
CA GLU A 173 18.06 -0.49 16.77
C GLU A 173 17.81 -1.20 15.43
N ASP A 174 16.56 -1.20 14.97
CA ASP A 174 16.19 -1.71 13.65
C ASP A 174 16.68 -0.77 12.54
N TRP A 175 17.63 -1.27 11.74
CA TRP A 175 18.21 -0.53 10.61
C TRP A 175 17.18 -0.24 9.51
N LEU A 176 16.16 -1.08 9.35
CA LEU A 176 15.13 -0.85 8.33
C LEU A 176 14.27 0.36 8.70
N ILE A 177 13.96 0.55 9.98
CA ILE A 177 13.33 1.79 10.47
C ILE A 177 14.20 3.00 10.12
N ARG A 178 15.51 2.94 10.37
CA ARG A 178 16.42 4.06 10.06
C ARG A 178 16.48 4.33 8.55
N GLN A 179 16.47 3.29 7.73
CA GLN A 179 16.38 3.43 6.26
C GLN A 179 15.07 4.11 5.85
N ARG A 180 13.92 3.64 6.37
CA ARG A 180 12.61 4.25 6.07
C ARG A 180 12.55 5.71 6.49
N LEU A 181 13.15 6.04 7.63
CA LEU A 181 13.27 7.43 8.07
C LEU A 181 14.08 8.25 7.06
N ALA A 182 15.24 7.76 6.61
CA ALA A 182 16.04 8.46 5.61
C ALA A 182 15.24 8.73 4.33
N GLU A 183 14.55 7.73 3.79
CA GLU A 183 13.69 7.85 2.61
C GLU A 183 12.56 8.88 2.82
N ALA A 184 11.88 8.83 3.96
CA ALA A 184 10.81 9.76 4.29
C ALA A 184 11.32 11.21 4.42
N LEU A 185 12.45 11.42 5.10
CA LEU A 185 13.07 12.75 5.25
C LEU A 185 13.47 13.37 3.91
N GLY A 186 13.82 12.56 2.91
CA GLY A 186 14.05 13.01 1.53
C GLY A 186 12.82 13.59 0.83
N LYS A 187 11.62 13.35 1.37
CA LYS A 187 10.34 13.91 0.90
C LYS A 187 9.84 15.06 1.77
N LEU A 188 10.49 15.32 2.90
CA LEU A 188 10.11 16.33 3.88
C LEU A 188 11.16 17.43 3.89
N ASN A 189 11.15 18.35 2.91
CA ASN A 189 12.19 19.37 2.77
C ASN A 189 12.18 20.39 3.94
N THR A 190 12.95 20.10 4.99
CA THR A 190 13.12 20.98 6.15
C THR A 190 14.59 21.02 6.60
N PRO A 191 15.04 22.10 7.28
CA PRO A 191 16.40 22.16 7.84
C PRO A 191 16.71 20.99 8.79
N LYS A 192 15.70 20.50 9.52
CA LYS A 192 15.82 19.34 10.42
C LYS A 192 16.00 18.05 9.63
N SER A 193 15.27 17.86 8.54
CA SER A 193 15.44 16.72 7.65
C SER A 193 16.84 16.66 7.05
N ILE A 194 17.36 17.80 6.55
CA ILE A 194 18.72 17.88 6.01
C ILE A 194 19.76 17.51 7.09
N SER A 195 19.60 18.03 8.30
CA SER A 195 20.51 17.75 9.42
C SER A 195 20.49 16.28 9.81
N ALA A 196 19.30 15.67 9.87
CA ALA A 196 19.13 14.27 10.19
C ALA A 196 19.65 13.35 9.07
N LEU A 197 19.46 13.71 7.80
CA LEU A 197 20.04 12.98 6.68
C LEU A 197 21.58 12.96 6.75
N LYS A 198 22.22 14.10 7.05
CA LYS A 198 23.69 14.16 7.26
C LYS A 198 24.18 13.28 8.42
N PHE A 199 23.34 13.08 9.43
CA PHE A 199 23.62 12.15 10.51
C PHE A 199 23.52 10.70 10.00
N LEU A 200 22.42 10.36 9.32
CA LEU A 200 22.17 9.01 8.76
C LEU A 200 23.13 8.62 7.62
N GLU A 201 23.74 9.57 6.91
CA GLU A 201 24.81 9.29 5.93
C GLU A 201 26.03 8.60 6.56
N LYS A 202 26.21 8.74 7.88
CA LYS A 202 27.29 8.12 8.65
C LYS A 202 26.84 6.82 9.33
N ASP A 203 25.63 6.36 9.06
CA ASP A 203 25.09 5.13 9.65
C ASP A 203 26.00 3.94 9.31
N PRO A 204 26.30 3.06 10.29
CA PRO A 204 27.14 1.88 10.05
C PRO A 204 26.50 0.89 9.08
N HIS A 205 25.18 0.91 8.92
CA HIS A 205 24.48 0.04 7.99
C HIS A 205 24.47 0.64 6.57
N PRO A 206 25.02 -0.07 5.55
CA PRO A 206 25.19 0.49 4.20
C PRO A 206 23.90 0.99 3.54
N GLN A 207 22.78 0.26 3.74
CA GLN A 207 21.49 0.61 3.14
C GLN A 207 20.93 1.90 3.74
N VAL A 208 21.19 2.17 5.02
CA VAL A 208 20.73 3.40 5.68
C VAL A 208 21.53 4.60 5.19
N SER A 209 22.86 4.48 5.20
CA SER A 209 23.74 5.55 4.69
C SER A 209 23.51 5.82 3.21
N GLN A 210 23.32 4.78 2.38
CA GLN A 210 22.98 4.94 0.97
C GLN A 210 21.63 5.64 0.77
N ALA A 211 20.59 5.23 1.49
CA ALA A 211 19.27 5.86 1.42
C ALA A 211 19.33 7.33 1.86
N ALA A 212 20.10 7.65 2.90
CA ALA A 212 20.30 9.01 3.37
C ALA A 212 21.03 9.90 2.33
N ASN A 213 22.10 9.36 1.73
CA ASN A 213 22.83 10.05 0.67
C ASN A 213 21.93 10.34 -0.55
N LEU A 214 21.12 9.37 -0.99
CA LEU A 214 20.19 9.55 -2.10
C LEU A 214 19.13 10.60 -1.75
N SER A 215 18.53 10.49 -0.56
CA SER A 215 17.48 11.38 -0.08
C SER A 215 17.96 12.82 0.07
N ARG A 216 19.20 13.05 0.53
CA ARG A 216 19.78 14.40 0.59
C ARG A 216 19.98 15.00 -0.80
N LYS A 217 20.51 14.22 -1.75
CA LYS A 217 20.69 14.67 -3.14
C LYS A 217 19.36 15.07 -3.78
N LEU A 218 18.28 14.32 -3.52
CA LEU A 218 16.94 14.64 -4.01
C LEU A 218 16.46 16.01 -3.53
N LEU A 219 16.71 16.35 -2.25
CA LEU A 219 16.37 17.66 -1.70
C LEU A 219 17.18 18.79 -2.37
N GLU A 220 18.48 18.58 -2.61
CA GLU A 220 19.36 19.58 -3.26
C GLU A 220 18.99 19.86 -4.72
N THR A 221 18.34 18.91 -5.41
CA THR A 221 17.87 19.08 -6.80
C THR A 221 16.46 19.63 -6.92
N SER A 222 15.74 19.77 -5.79
CA SER A 222 14.34 20.21 -5.76
C SER A 222 14.17 21.70 -5.42
N ASP A 223 15.28 22.41 -5.16
CA ASP A 223 15.37 23.87 -4.97
C ASP A 223 15.76 24.57 -6.28
#